data_AF-A0A7V5M6P6-F1
#
_entry.id   AF-A0A7V5M6P6-F1
#
_cell.length_a   1.000
_cell.length_b   1.000
_cell.length_c   1.000
_cell.angle_alpha   90.00
_cell.angle_beta   90.00
_cell.angle_gamma   90.00
#
_symmetry.space_group_name_H-M   'P 1'
#
loop_
_entity.id
_entity.type
_entity.pdbx_description
1 polymer ?
#
loop_
_entity_poly.entity_id
_entity_poly.type
_entity_poly.pdbx_seq_one_letter_code
_entity_poly.pdbx_strand_id
1 'polypeptide(L)' 'MSYYVYENWTAEHKAVIHRGSCGNCKEGRGCHENPLGNRNGRWHGPFASLEEALRVAKNTGRPVRQHRCV' A
#
# COMPACT_ATOMS: atom_id res chain seq x y z
N MET A 1 9.66 -10.83 6.74
CA MET A 1 8.34 -10.59 6.09
C MET A 1 8.17 -9.09 6.00
N SER A 2 7.97 -8.53 4.82
CA SER A 2 7.79 -7.07 4.61
C SER A 2 6.31 -6.75 4.41
N TYR A 3 5.87 -5.59 4.91
CA TYR A 3 4.55 -5.04 4.66
C TYR A 3 4.65 -3.69 3.95
N TYR A 4 3.66 -3.39 3.13
CA TYR A 4 3.58 -2.14 2.39
C TYR A 4 2.16 -1.59 2.46
N VAL A 5 2.04 -0.28 2.34
CA VAL A 5 0.74 0.39 2.24
C VAL A 5 0.64 1.06 0.89
N TYR A 6 -0.38 0.71 0.11
CA TYR A 6 -0.76 1.45 -1.08
C TYR A 6 -1.79 2.50 -0.72
N GLU A 7 -1.40 3.77 -0.82
CA GLU A 7 -2.27 4.91 -0.64
C GLU A 7 -2.79 5.37 -2.00
N ASN A 8 -4.11 5.39 -2.19
CA ASN A 8 -4.75 5.89 -3.40
C ASN A 8 -5.68 7.04 -3.02
N TRP A 9 -5.40 8.24 -3.53
CA TRP A 9 -6.17 9.45 -3.23
C TRP A 9 -6.99 9.97 -4.43
N THR A 10 -6.94 9.30 -5.58
CA THR A 10 -7.59 9.78 -6.81
C THR A 10 -8.78 8.95 -7.22
N ALA A 11 -8.72 7.61 -7.08
CA ALA A 11 -9.77 6.73 -7.61
C ALA A 11 -10.74 6.24 -6.53
N GLU A 12 -10.22 5.75 -5.41
CA GLU A 12 -11.04 5.09 -4.36
C GLU A 12 -10.85 5.68 -2.96
N HIS A 13 -9.97 6.67 -2.80
CA HIS A 13 -9.68 7.29 -1.49
C HIS A 13 -9.42 6.25 -0.39
N LYS A 14 -8.45 5.35 -0.59
CA LYS A 14 -8.18 4.21 0.32
C LYS A 14 -6.70 4.03 0.61
N ALA A 15 -6.40 3.41 1.74
CA ALA A 15 -5.07 2.88 2.07
C ALA A 15 -5.16 1.36 2.22
N VAL A 16 -4.46 0.60 1.37
CA VAL A 16 -4.53 -0.86 1.34
C VAL A 16 -3.20 -1.46 1.78
N ILE A 17 -3.22 -2.36 2.76
CA ILE A 17 -2.02 -3.04 3.26
C ILE A 17 -1.79 -4.34 2.48
N HIS A 18 -0.53 -4.59 2.11
CA HIS A 18 -0.06 -5.78 1.41
C HIS A 18 1.19 -6.37 2.07
N ARG A 19 1.38 -7.69 1.96
CA ARG A 19 2.72 -8.29 2.08
C ARG A 19 3.58 -7.93 0.87
N GLY A 20 4.89 -7.71 1.06
CA GLY A 20 5.82 -7.36 -0.03
C GLY A 20 5.87 -8.40 -1.15
N SER A 21 5.85 -9.68 -0.78
CA SER A 21 5.84 -10.82 -1.71
C SER A 21 4.54 -11.00 -2.50
N CYS A 22 3.53 -10.15 -2.26
CA CYS A 22 2.28 -10.20 -3.00
C CYS A 22 2.48 -9.78 -4.46
N GLY A 23 1.89 -10.52 -5.41
CA GLY A 23 1.94 -10.18 -6.84
C GLY A 23 1.37 -8.80 -7.20
N ASN A 24 0.50 -8.22 -6.35
CA ASN A 24 -0.03 -6.86 -6.51
C ASN A 24 0.90 -5.77 -5.94
N CYS A 25 1.78 -6.14 -5.00
CA CYS A 25 2.71 -5.21 -4.34
C CYS A 25 4.10 -5.26 -4.97
N LYS A 26 4.66 -6.47 -5.17
CA LYS A 26 6.00 -6.72 -5.72
C LYS A 26 7.09 -5.86 -5.05
N GLU A 27 7.12 -5.87 -3.72
CA GLU A 27 8.02 -5.04 -2.89
C GLU A 27 7.85 -3.53 -3.13
N GLY A 28 6.59 -3.08 -3.27
CA GLY A 28 6.24 -1.66 -3.45
C GLY A 28 6.31 -1.15 -4.89
N ARG A 29 6.55 -2.02 -5.88
CA ARG A 29 6.56 -1.66 -7.31
C ARG A 29 5.16 -1.57 -7.92
N GLY A 30 4.19 -2.30 -7.36
CA GLY A 30 2.88 -2.50 -7.97
C GLY A 30 2.89 -3.56 -9.08
N CYS A 31 1.71 -4.03 -9.48
CA CYS A 31 1.55 -5.00 -10.57
C CYS A 31 1.51 -4.36 -11.97
N HIS A 32 1.10 -3.10 -12.07
CA HIS A 32 0.97 -2.37 -13.33
C HIS A 32 2.08 -1.34 -13.49
N GLU A 33 2.42 -1.02 -14.74
CA GLU A 33 3.23 0.15 -15.04
C GLU A 33 2.52 1.41 -14.51
N ASN A 34 3.31 2.32 -13.96
CA ASN A 34 2.80 3.54 -13.37
C ASN A 34 3.28 4.78 -14.16
N PRO A 35 2.76 4.99 -15.39
CA PRO A 35 3.21 6.09 -16.25
C PRO A 35 2.89 7.47 -15.67
N LEU A 36 1.93 7.54 -14.74
CA LEU A 36 1.53 8.77 -14.05
C LEU A 36 2.28 8.97 -12.71
N GLY A 37 3.21 8.07 -12.38
CA GLY A 37 3.99 8.10 -11.15
C GLY A 37 3.11 8.22 -9.91
N ASN A 38 3.48 9.10 -8.99
CA ASN A 38 2.74 9.25 -7.75
C ASN A 38 1.39 9.98 -7.91
N ARG A 39 0.99 10.43 -9.11
CA ARG A 39 -0.21 11.27 -9.26
C ARG A 39 -1.50 10.64 -8.72
N ASN A 40 -1.63 9.32 -8.83
CA ASN A 40 -2.84 8.58 -8.46
C ASN A 40 -2.77 7.87 -7.10
N GLY A 41 -1.58 7.82 -6.52
CA GLY A 41 -1.30 7.00 -5.37
C GLY A 41 0.18 6.73 -5.20
N ARG A 42 0.57 6.23 -4.03
CA ARG A 42 1.96 5.85 -3.75
C ARG A 42 2.03 4.65 -2.83
N TRP A 43 3.14 3.92 -2.92
CA TRP A 43 3.48 2.87 -1.96
C TRP A 43 4.28 3.46 -0.80
N HIS A 44 4.01 2.99 0.42
CA HIS A 44 4.80 3.25 1.62
C HIS A 44 5.38 1.96 2.16
N GLY A 45 6.58 2.02 2.72
CA GLY A 45 7.31 0.89 3.28
C GLY A 45 8.67 0.69 2.62
N PRO A 46 9.31 -0.47 2.83
CA PRO A 46 8.81 -1.62 3.60
C PRO A 46 8.64 -1.33 5.11
N PHE A 47 7.71 -2.04 5.74
CA PHE A 47 7.53 -2.10 7.19
C PHE A 47 7.83 -3.52 7.72
N ALA A 48 8.34 -3.61 8.94
CA ALA A 48 8.74 -4.89 9.54
C ALA A 48 7.54 -5.66 10.10
N SER A 49 6.45 -4.96 10.43
CA SER A 49 5.25 -5.56 11.02
C SER A 49 3.96 -5.03 10.41
N LEU A 50 2.88 -5.80 10.56
CA LEU A 50 1.53 -5.38 10.16
C LEU A 50 1.07 -4.17 10.99
N GLU A 51 1.48 -4.07 12.25
CA GLU A 51 1.14 -2.97 13.15
C GLU A 51 1.72 -1.64 12.68
N GLU A 52 3.00 -1.63 12.24
CA GLU A 52 3.62 -0.45 11.63
C GLU A 52 2.88 -0.03 10.35
N ALA A 53 2.56 -0.99 9.49
CA ALA A 53 1.81 -0.73 8.27
C ALA A 53 0.41 -0.18 8.57
N LEU A 54 -0.29 -0.72 9.58
CA LEU A 54 -1.59 -0.23 10.04
C LEU A 54 -1.52 1.20 10.56
N ARG A 55 -0.48 1.53 11.35
CA ARG A 55 -0.25 2.89 11.83
C ARG A 55 -0.07 3.88 10.68
N VAL A 56 0.77 3.53 9.70
CA VAL A 56 0.97 4.37 8.51
C VAL A 56 -0.32 4.48 7.68
N ALA A 57 -1.04 3.38 7.47
CA ALA A 57 -2.32 3.38 6.78
C ALA A 57 -3.33 4.33 7.43
N LYS A 58 -3.45 4.31 8.76
CA LYS A 58 -4.32 5.24 9.50
C LYS A 58 -3.87 6.70 9.36
N ASN A 59 -2.56 6.95 9.42
CA ASN A 59 -1.98 8.30 9.25
C ASN A 59 -2.21 8.89 7.85
N THR A 60 -2.54 8.06 6.85
CA THR A 60 -2.95 8.58 5.55
C THR A 60 -4.26 9.37 5.63
N GLY A 61 -5.10 9.15 6.65
CA GLY A 61 -6.43 9.74 6.74
C GLY A 61 -7.45 9.10 5.79
N ARG A 62 -7.09 8.01 5.08
CA ARG A 62 -8.01 7.28 4.20
C ARG A 62 -8.58 6.03 4.90
N PRO A 63 -9.77 5.56 4.49
CA PRO A 63 -10.27 4.23 4.78
C PRO A 63 -9.20 3.15 4.60
N VAL A 64 -8.88 2.46 5.70
CA VAL A 64 -7.88 1.40 5.73
C VAL A 64 -8.50 0.07 5.33
N ARG A 65 -7.85 -0.67 4.43
CA ARG A 65 -8.20 -2.02 4.03
C ARG A 65 -6.97 -2.92 4.12
N GLN A 66 -7.18 -4.20 4.43
CA GLN A 66 -6.14 -5.22 4.31
C GLN A 66 -6.44 -6.04 3.05
N HIS A 67 -5.44 -6.23 2.20
CA HIS A 67 -5.58 -7.12 1.05
C HIS A 67 -5.60 -8.58 1.53
N ARG A 68 -6.24 -9.48 0.78
CA ARG A 68 -6.27 -10.94 1.06
C ARG A 68 -4.89 -11.62 1.19
N CYS A 69 -3.83 -10.91 0.82
CA CYS A 69 -2.46 -11.40 0.91
C CYS A 69 -1.78 -11.04 2.22
N VAL A 70 -2.45 -10.29 3.11
CA VAL A 70 -2.04 -10.07 4.49
C VAL A 70 -2.61 -11.23 5.29
#